data_AF-A0A3M5UVD9-F1
#
_entry.id   AF-A0A3M5UVD9-F1
#
_cell.length_a   1.000
_cell.length_b   1.000
_cell.length_c   1.000
_cell.angle_alpha   90.00
_cell.angle_beta   90.00
_cell.angle_gamma   90.00
#
_symmetry.space_group_name_H-M   'P 1'
#
loop_
_entity.id
_entity.type
_entity.pdbx_description
1 polymer ?
#
loop_
_entity_poly.entity_id
_entity_poly.type
_entity_poly.pdbx_seq_one_letter_code
_entity_poly.pdbx_strand_id
1 'polypeptide(L)'
;MLAVGGHPFLEQNEHWGAAEGLVVSSWDVLDGKVAPGKNVLVYDTICEFTGMSVADFLADKGCQVEIVTDDIKPGVAIGGTSFPNYYRSM
;
A
#
# COMPACT_ATOMS: atom_id res chain seq x y z
N MET A 1 -13.34 -28.87 3.02
CA MET A 1 -12.16 -28.03 3.27
C MET A 1 -12.51 -26.61 2.85
N LEU A 2 -12.24 -25.59 3.69
CA LEU A 2 -12.46 -24.18 3.37
C LEU A 2 -11.10 -23.51 3.19
N ALA A 3 -10.84 -22.91 2.02
CA ALA A 3 -9.54 -22.34 1.63
C ALA A 3 -9.71 -21.21 0.59
N VAL A 4 -10.58 -20.23 0.88
CA VAL A 4 -11.00 -19.18 -0.08
C VAL A 4 -10.10 -17.93 -0.08
N GLY A 5 -9.05 -17.90 0.73
CA GLY A 5 -8.14 -16.75 0.82
C GLY A 5 -8.71 -15.58 1.64
N GLY A 6 -8.16 -14.39 1.41
CA GLY A 6 -8.61 -13.12 2.00
C GLY A 6 -9.18 -12.17 0.96
N HIS A 7 -9.52 -10.95 1.39
CA HIS A 7 -9.89 -9.85 0.51
C HIS A 7 -9.33 -8.53 1.05
N PRO A 8 -9.09 -7.53 0.19
CA PRO A 8 -8.71 -6.18 0.64
C PRO A 8 -9.81 -5.54 1.48
N PHE A 9 -9.41 -4.64 2.38
CA PHE A 9 -10.35 -3.86 3.19
C PHE A 9 -10.55 -2.46 2.60
N LEU A 10 -11.48 -2.32 1.66
CA LEU A 10 -11.84 -1.03 1.07
C LEU A 10 -13.08 -0.39 1.71
N GLU A 11 -13.83 -1.15 2.51
CA GLU A 11 -15.16 -0.77 3.01
C GLU A 11 -15.17 -0.37 4.49
N GLN A 12 -13.99 -0.25 5.11
CA GLN A 12 -13.86 0.09 6.53
C GLN A 12 -14.29 1.53 6.84
N ASN A 13 -14.26 2.42 5.85
CA ASN A 13 -14.66 3.81 5.98
C ASN A 13 -15.45 4.23 4.74
N GLU A 14 -16.74 4.55 4.95
CA GLU A 14 -17.64 4.98 3.88
C GLU A 14 -17.16 6.25 3.16
N HIS A 15 -16.40 7.11 3.84
CA HIS A 15 -15.88 8.34 3.26
C HIS A 15 -14.73 8.14 2.26
N TRP A 16 -14.17 6.93 2.15
CA TRP A 16 -13.18 6.63 1.11
C TRP A 16 -13.80 6.56 -0.29
N GLY A 17 -15.11 6.37 -0.38
CA GLY A 17 -15.81 6.33 -1.65
C GLY A 17 -15.44 5.14 -2.54
N ALA A 18 -15.23 3.96 -1.94
CA ALA A 18 -14.87 2.75 -2.66
C ALA A 18 -15.97 2.28 -3.63
N ALA A 19 -17.25 2.45 -3.23
CA ALA A 19 -18.40 2.13 -4.08
C ALA A 19 -18.48 3.06 -5.31
N GLU A 20 -18.02 4.30 -5.17
CA GLU A 20 -17.91 5.32 -6.22
C GLU A 20 -16.63 5.17 -7.06
N GLY A 21 -15.75 4.21 -6.71
CA GLY A 21 -14.49 3.97 -7.41
C GLY A 21 -13.42 5.03 -7.16
N LEU A 22 -13.51 5.78 -6.06
CA LEU A 22 -12.51 6.80 -5.69
C LEU A 22 -11.22 6.21 -5.14
N VAL A 23 -11.29 4.99 -4.60
CA VAL A 23 -10.15 4.20 -4.14
C VAL A 23 -10.19 2.81 -4.77
N VAL A 24 -9.02 2.18 -4.90
CA VAL A 24 -8.87 0.84 -5.45
C VAL A 24 -7.93 0.03 -4.57
N SER A 25 -8.04 -1.29 -4.60
CA SER A 25 -7.16 -2.13 -3.79
C SER A 25 -5.78 -2.30 -4.43
N SER A 26 -4.79 -2.63 -3.62
CA SER A 26 -3.49 -3.09 -4.13
C SER A 26 -3.65 -4.30 -5.05
N TRP A 27 -4.66 -5.15 -4.83
CA TRP A 27 -4.95 -6.29 -5.70
C TRP A 27 -5.42 -5.84 -7.07
N ASP A 28 -6.31 -4.85 -7.17
CA ASP A 28 -6.78 -4.33 -8.46
C ASP A 28 -5.65 -3.70 -9.28
N VAL A 29 -4.70 -3.04 -8.61
CA VAL A 29 -3.50 -2.49 -9.24
C VAL A 29 -2.57 -3.60 -9.72
N LEU A 30 -2.25 -4.58 -8.87
CA LEU A 30 -1.30 -5.66 -9.20
C LEU A 30 -1.87 -6.66 -10.21
N ASP A 31 -3.19 -6.88 -10.22
CA ASP A 31 -3.90 -7.67 -11.23
C ASP A 31 -4.03 -6.93 -12.57
N GLY A 32 -3.68 -5.64 -12.62
CA GLY A 32 -3.79 -4.80 -13.82
C GLY A 32 -5.24 -4.45 -14.19
N LYS A 33 -6.20 -4.58 -13.27
CA LYS A 33 -7.60 -4.17 -13.48
C LYS A 33 -7.73 -2.66 -13.61
N VAL A 34 -6.82 -1.92 -12.98
CA VAL A 34 -6.78 -0.45 -12.99
C VAL A 34 -5.42 0.00 -13.51
N ALA A 35 -5.43 0.83 -14.55
CA ALA A 35 -4.20 1.41 -15.08
C ALA A 35 -3.62 2.45 -14.10
N PRO A 36 -2.32 2.42 -13.79
CA PRO A 36 -1.69 3.41 -12.94
C PRO A 36 -1.83 4.84 -13.48
N GLY A 37 -2.18 5.78 -12.59
CA GLY A 37 -2.13 7.21 -12.88
C GLY A 37 -0.70 7.76 -12.84
N LYS A 38 -0.52 9.03 -13.21
CA LYS A 38 0.80 9.69 -13.10
C LYS A 38 1.22 9.93 -11.65
N ASN A 39 0.27 10.34 -10.80
CA ASN A 39 0.48 10.57 -9.38
C ASN A 39 -0.41 9.59 -8.63
N VAL A 40 0.16 8.81 -7.71
CA VAL A 40 -0.56 7.78 -6.96
C VAL A 40 -0.23 7.91 -5.49
N LEU A 41 -1.27 7.89 -4.65
CA LEU A 41 -1.15 7.83 -3.21
C LEU A 41 -1.43 6.40 -2.75
N VAL A 42 -0.48 5.80 -2.03
CA VAL A 42 -0.63 4.50 -1.38
C VAL A 42 -0.88 4.76 0.10
N TYR A 43 -2.10 4.48 0.54
CA TYR A 43 -2.46 4.51 1.95
C TYR A 43 -2.20 3.13 2.56
N ASP A 44 -1.19 3.03 3.42
CA ASP A 44 -0.74 1.78 4.04
C ASP A 44 -0.72 1.90 5.57
N THR A 45 -1.67 1.21 6.21
CA THR A 45 -1.80 1.13 7.67
C THR A 45 -1.22 -0.17 8.25
N ILE A 46 -0.77 -1.08 7.38
CA ILE A 46 -0.13 -2.35 7.80
C ILE A 46 1.38 -2.18 7.82
N CYS A 47 1.93 -1.38 6.89
CA CYS A 47 3.34 -1.01 6.81
C CYS A 47 4.28 -2.18 6.55
N GLU A 48 3.79 -3.26 5.95
CA GLU A 48 4.60 -4.44 5.64
C GLU A 48 4.84 -4.58 4.13
N PHE A 49 4.66 -5.79 3.60
CA PHE A 49 4.99 -6.15 2.23
C PHE A 49 4.02 -5.53 1.23
N THR A 50 2.71 -5.60 1.47
CA THR A 50 1.70 -5.28 0.47
C THR A 50 1.76 -3.82 -0.01
N GLY A 51 1.77 -2.85 0.92
CA GLY A 51 1.79 -1.43 0.56
C GLY A 51 3.08 -1.01 -0.13
N MET A 52 4.22 -1.53 0.34
CA MET A 52 5.51 -1.23 -0.27
C MET A 52 5.71 -1.95 -1.61
N SER A 53 5.23 -3.18 -1.78
CA SER A 53 5.30 -3.89 -3.05
C SER A 53 4.45 -3.22 -4.13
N VAL A 54 3.25 -2.72 -3.80
CA VAL A 54 2.45 -1.97 -4.78
C VAL A 54 3.07 -0.61 -5.08
N ALA A 55 3.66 0.07 -4.08
CA ALA A 55 4.37 1.33 -4.28
C ALA A 55 5.59 1.16 -5.22
N ASP A 56 6.40 0.12 -5.00
CA ASP A 56 7.55 -0.21 -5.85
C ASP A 56 7.11 -0.55 -7.28
N PHE A 57 6.08 -1.39 -7.43
CA PHE A 57 5.48 -1.71 -8.73
C PHE A 57 5.01 -0.46 -9.48
N LEU A 58 4.33 0.47 -8.81
CA LEU A 58 3.85 1.71 -9.41
C LEU A 58 5.02 2.64 -9.79
N ALA A 59 6.03 2.74 -8.94
CA ALA A 59 7.22 3.55 -9.22
C ALA A 59 7.99 3.01 -10.44
N ASP A 60 8.13 1.68 -10.59
CA ASP A 60 8.73 1.04 -11.78
C ASP A 60 7.96 1.34 -13.07
N LYS A 61 6.64 1.56 -12.98
CA LYS A 61 5.79 2.03 -14.09
C LYS A 61 5.92 3.53 -14.39
N GLY A 62 6.77 4.24 -13.66
CA GLY A 62 7.01 5.68 -13.85
C GLY A 62 6.00 6.59 -13.14
N CYS A 63 5.23 6.06 -12.20
CA CYS A 63 4.33 6.86 -11.36
C CYS A 63 5.14 7.66 -10.32
N GLN A 64 4.70 8.88 -10.03
CA GLN A 64 5.07 9.58 -8.81
C GLN A 64 4.24 9.00 -7.65
N VAL A 65 4.89 8.25 -6.76
CA VAL A 65 4.23 7.56 -5.66
C VAL A 65 4.44 8.30 -4.35
N GLU A 66 3.34 8.59 -3.65
CA GLU A 66 3.32 9.08 -2.28
C GLU A 66 2.84 7.97 -1.36
N ILE A 67 3.55 7.73 -0.26
CA ILE A 67 3.16 6.75 0.75
C ILE A 67 2.64 7.51 1.96
N VAL A 68 1.40 7.23 2.34
CA VAL A 68 0.77 7.75 3.56
C VAL A 68 0.54 6.58 4.50
N THR A 69 1.08 6.70 5.70
CA THR A 69 0.94 5.71 6.75
C THR A 69 0.70 6.40 8.09
N ASP A 70 -0.08 5.78 8.95
CA ASP A 70 -0.29 6.18 10.34
C ASP A 70 0.74 5.58 11.32
N ASP A 71 1.63 4.71 10.83
CA ASP A 71 2.71 4.12 11.61
C ASP A 71 3.92 5.07 11.68
N ILE A 72 4.85 4.78 12.59
CA ILE A 72 6.07 5.56 12.80
C ILE A 72 7.05 5.47 11.63
N LYS A 73 6.86 4.51 10.71
CA LYS A 73 7.67 4.31 9.50
C LYS A 73 6.97 3.42 8.45
N PRO A 74 7.24 3.63 7.16
CA PRO A 74 6.81 2.69 6.12
C PRO A 74 7.67 1.42 6.11
N GLY A 75 7.11 0.31 5.62
CA GLY A 75 7.85 -0.89 5.22
C GLY A 75 8.65 -1.58 6.33
N VAL A 76 8.05 -1.79 7.51
CA VAL A 76 8.67 -2.47 8.64
C VAL A 76 9.25 -3.84 8.31
N ALA A 77 8.62 -4.55 7.39
CA ALA A 77 9.04 -5.88 6.98
C ALA A 77 9.98 -5.90 5.75
N ILE A 78 10.24 -4.76 5.10
CA ILE A 78 11.01 -4.68 3.84
C ILE A 78 12.53 -4.69 4.07
N GLY A 79 12.99 -4.39 5.29
CA GLY A 79 14.40 -4.48 5.65
C GLY A 79 14.86 -3.41 6.63
N GLY A 80 16.03 -3.63 7.23
CA GLY A 80 16.52 -2.83 8.36
C GLY A 80 17.00 -1.41 8.04
N THR A 81 17.02 -1.04 6.76
CA THR A 81 17.34 0.33 6.34
C THR A 81 16.20 1.30 6.66
N SER A 82 14.96 0.81 6.76
CA SER A 82 13.78 1.60 7.14
C SER A 82 13.72 1.94 8.63
N PHE A 83 14.56 1.35 9.48
CA PHE A 83 14.55 1.66 10.91
C PHE A 83 15.01 3.10 11.16
N PRO A 84 14.31 3.85 12.04
CA PRO A 84 14.75 5.18 12.46
C PRO A 84 16.15 5.15 13.06
N ASN A 85 16.90 6.23 12.91
CA ASN A 85 18.30 6.29 13.36
C ASN A 85 18.49 5.97 14.85
N TYR A 86 17.51 6.27 15.72
CA TYR A 86 17.62 5.98 17.15
C TYR A 86 17.62 4.47 17.48
N TYR A 87 17.10 3.61 16.59
CA TYR A 87 17.17 2.15 16.77
C TYR A 87 18.59 1.62 16.62
N ARG A 88 19.49 2.35 15.95
CA ARG A 88 20.88 1.95 15.72
C ARG A 88 21.82 2.34 16.86
N SER A 89 21.35 3.15 17.81
CA SER A 89 22.14 3.68 18.92
C SER A 89 21.91 2.98 20.26
N MET A 90 21.17 1.86 20.28
CA MET A 90 21.04 0.97 21.44
C MET A 90 21.95 -0.25 21.27
#